data_AF-A0A2V6QXT0-F1
#
_entry.id   AF-A0A2V6QXT0-F1
#
_cell.length_a   1.000
_cell.length_b   1.000
_cell.length_c   1.000
_cell.angle_alpha   90.00
_cell.angle_beta   90.00
_cell.angle_gamma   90.00
#
_symmetry.space_group_name_H-M   'P 1'
#
loop_
_entity.id
_entity.type
_entity.pdbx_description
1 polymer ?
#
loop_
_entity_poly.entity_id
_entity_poly.type
_entity_poly.pdbx_seq_one_letter_code
_entity_poly.pdbx_strand_id
1 'polypeptide(L)'
;MAASGTRSAVGSVPQRPAHACAHPNRHEFYNWRSYSAAVAERDTMAGNPHYARLYVSEVHRGTLGGWAWTVCWQCGREPAR
;
A
#
# COMPACT_ATOMS: atom_id res chain seq x y z
N MET A 1 -19.05 -6.51 31.74
CA MET A 1 -18.33 -7.75 31.40
C MET A 1 -18.38 -7.95 29.89
N ALA A 2 -17.28 -8.46 29.34
CA ALA A 2 -16.97 -8.76 27.93
C ALA A 2 -16.72 -7.56 27.01
N ALA A 3 -15.64 -7.47 26.25
CA ALA A 3 -14.27 -7.99 26.33
C ALA A 3 -13.51 -7.19 25.27
N SER A 4 -12.58 -6.34 25.71
CA SER A 4 -11.61 -5.70 24.83
C SER A 4 -10.77 -6.79 24.19
N GLY A 5 -10.94 -6.97 22.88
CA GLY A 5 -10.19 -7.93 22.09
C GLY A 5 -9.75 -7.30 20.79
N THR A 6 -8.81 -6.35 20.84
CA THR A 6 -8.00 -5.98 19.68
C THR A 6 -7.12 -7.18 19.33
N ARG A 7 -7.70 -8.15 18.60
CA ARG A 7 -6.92 -9.12 17.85
C ARG A 7 -6.26 -8.35 16.72
N SER A 8 -4.98 -8.06 16.88
CA SER A 8 -4.08 -7.83 15.75
C SER A 8 -4.33 -8.95 14.74
N ALA A 9 -4.92 -8.60 13.59
CA ALA A 9 -5.17 -9.54 12.52
C ALA A 9 -3.84 -9.94 11.89
N VAL A 10 -3.15 -10.90 12.51
CA VAL A 10 -2.15 -11.73 11.85
C VAL A 10 -2.93 -12.60 10.86
N GLY A 11 -2.84 -12.31 9.56
CA GLY A 11 -3.20 -13.31 8.54
C GLY A 11 -4.13 -12.90 7.40
N SER A 12 -4.28 -11.62 7.07
CA SER A 12 -4.93 -11.25 5.80
C SER A 12 -4.12 -10.18 5.11
N VAL A 13 -3.14 -10.63 4.31
CA VAL A 13 -2.43 -9.68 3.46
C VAL A 13 -3.42 -9.11 2.45
N PRO A 14 -3.52 -7.78 2.30
CA PRO A 14 -4.50 -7.18 1.40
C PRO A 14 -4.35 -7.76 -0.01
N GLN A 15 -5.42 -8.33 -0.56
CA GLN A 15 -5.44 -8.75 -1.96
C GLN A 15 -5.58 -7.54 -2.90
N ARG A 16 -6.18 -6.46 -2.40
CA ARG A 16 -6.36 -5.18 -3.09
C ARG A 16 -6.22 -4.06 -2.07
N PRO A 17 -5.72 -2.88 -2.47
CA PRO A 17 -5.67 -1.73 -1.57
C PRO A 17 -7.10 -1.27 -1.24
N ALA A 18 -7.31 -0.82 0.01
CA ALA A 18 -8.62 -0.36 0.48
C ALA A 18 -9.20 0.80 -0.35
N HIS A 19 -8.33 1.65 -0.88
CA HIS A 19 -8.71 2.81 -1.70
C HIS A 19 -7.94 2.80 -3.01
N ALA A 20 -8.44 2.16 -4.06
CA ALA A 20 -7.83 2.24 -5.39
C ALA A 20 -8.47 3.38 -6.21
N CYS A 21 -7.68 4.38 -6.60
CA CYS A 21 -8.17 5.41 -7.53
C CYS A 21 -8.34 4.85 -8.96
N ALA A 22 -9.27 5.42 -9.73
CA ALA A 22 -9.59 4.96 -11.09
C ALA A 22 -8.73 5.60 -12.20
N HIS A 23 -7.74 6.42 -11.85
CA HIS A 23 -6.93 7.14 -12.84
C HIS A 23 -6.11 6.19 -13.73
N PRO A 24 -5.92 6.54 -15.02
CA PRO A 24 -5.20 5.70 -15.98
C PRO A 24 -3.69 5.66 -15.71
N ASN A 25 -3.11 6.73 -15.13
CA ASN A 25 -1.66 6.86 -14.90
C ASN A 25 -1.22 6.32 -13.53
N ARG A 26 -1.82 5.22 -13.08
CA ARG A 26 -1.38 4.52 -11.88
C ARG A 26 -0.25 3.55 -12.23
N HIS A 27 0.77 3.48 -11.38
CA HIS A 27 1.91 2.60 -11.59
C HIS A 27 2.03 1.62 -10.42
N GLU A 28 2.09 0.32 -10.71
CA GLU A 28 2.41 -0.71 -9.72
C GLU A 28 3.94 -0.88 -9.63
N PHE A 29 4.45 -0.78 -8.42
CA PHE A 29 5.82 -1.17 -8.08
C PHE A 29 5.78 -2.54 -7.40
N TYR A 30 6.77 -3.37 -7.72
CA TYR A 30 6.79 -4.77 -7.29
C TYR A 30 8.00 -5.07 -6.43
N ASN A 31 7.79 -5.95 -5.46
CA ASN A 31 8.82 -6.60 -4.68
C ASN A 31 8.51 -8.11 -4.57
N TRP A 32 9.47 -8.91 -5.00
CA TRP A 32 9.34 -10.37 -5.08
C TRP A 32 9.95 -11.09 -3.87
N ARG A 33 10.59 -10.37 -2.95
CA ARG A 33 11.35 -10.95 -1.83
C ARG A 33 10.43 -11.37 -0.69
N SER A 34 9.68 -10.43 -0.13
CA SER A 34 8.74 -10.68 0.98
C SER A 34 7.78 -9.51 1.16
N TYR A 35 6.68 -9.75 1.88
CA TYR A 35 5.72 -8.69 2.21
C TYR A 35 6.37 -7.59 3.06
N SER A 36 7.18 -7.96 4.05
CA SER A 36 7.88 -7.00 4.91
C SER A 36 8.89 -6.13 4.16
N ALA A 37 9.61 -6.70 3.18
CA ALA A 37 10.50 -5.94 2.32
C ALA A 37 9.72 -4.95 1.45
N ALA A 38 8.59 -5.39 0.89
CA ALA A 38 7.70 -4.53 0.11
C ALA A 38 7.17 -3.34 0.93
N VAL A 39 6.77 -3.58 2.19
CA VAL A 39 6.32 -2.51 3.10
C VAL A 39 7.45 -1.51 3.36
N ALA A 40 8.66 -1.99 3.67
CA ALA A 40 9.79 -1.11 3.93
C ALA A 40 10.16 -0.24 2.71
N GLU A 41 10.14 -0.80 1.51
CA GLU A 41 10.41 -0.07 0.27
C GLU A 41 9.29 0.92 -0.07
N ARG A 42 8.02 0.52 0.09
CA ARG A 42 6.85 1.38 -0.07
C ARG A 42 6.89 2.57 0.89
N ASP A 43 7.25 2.36 2.15
CA ASP A 43 7.36 3.42 3.16
C ASP A 43 8.54 4.35 2.87
N THR A 44 9.68 3.79 2.45
CA THR A 44 10.83 4.58 1.98
C THR A 44 10.45 5.46 0.79
N MET A 45 9.69 4.91 -0.16
CA MET A 45 9.17 5.67 -1.31
C MET A 45 8.18 6.74 -0.85
N ALA A 46 7.21 6.43 0.00
CA ALA A 46 6.22 7.38 0.52
C ALA A 46 6.86 8.52 1.34
N GLY A 47 8.05 8.29 1.92
CA GLY A 47 8.85 9.31 2.60
C GLY A 47 9.69 10.19 1.67
N ASN A 48 9.90 9.79 0.41
CA ASN A 48 10.68 10.57 -0.55
C ASN A 48 9.89 11.81 -1.00
N PRO A 49 10.46 13.03 -0.95
CA PRO A 49 9.76 14.27 -1.32
C PRO A 49 9.09 14.25 -2.70
N HIS A 50 9.64 13.48 -3.64
CA HIS A 50 9.09 13.32 -4.99
C HIS A 50 7.77 12.55 -5.02
N TYR A 51 7.53 11.68 -4.05
CA TYR A 51 6.33 10.84 -3.93
C TYR A 51 5.46 11.20 -2.72
N ALA A 52 5.99 11.95 -1.75
CA ALA A 52 5.34 12.24 -0.46
C ALA A 52 4.01 12.99 -0.58
N ARG A 53 3.78 13.69 -1.69
CA ARG A 53 2.54 14.40 -1.99
C ARG A 53 1.53 13.56 -2.78
N LEU A 54 1.93 12.39 -3.23
CA LEU A 54 1.11 11.53 -4.08
C LEU A 54 0.40 10.47 -3.26
N TYR A 55 -0.67 9.94 -3.84
CA TYR A 55 -1.25 8.71 -3.37
C TYR A 55 -0.25 7.56 -3.52
N VAL A 56 -0.04 6.84 -2.43
CA VAL A 56 0.72 5.58 -2.36
C VAL A 56 -0.15 4.57 -1.62
N SER A 57 -0.48 3.46 -2.28
CA SER A 57 -1.35 2.44 -1.71
C SER A 57 -0.68 1.64 -0.59
N GLU A 58 -1.48 0.86 0.13
CA GLU A 58 -0.99 -0.29 0.89
C GLU A 58 -0.36 -1.34 -0.02
N VAL A 59 0.53 -2.14 0.57
CA VAL A 59 1.11 -3.29 -0.11
C VAL A 59 0.02 -4.37 -0.25
N HIS A 60 -0.12 -4.89 -1.45
CA HIS A 60 -1.09 -5.91 -1.81
C HIS A 60 -0.45 -6.98 -2.72
N ARG A 61 -1.22 -8.00 -3.08
CA ARG A 61 -0.78 -8.98 -4.10
C ARG A 61 -0.84 -8.32 -5.48
N GLY A 62 0.32 -8.24 -6.14
CA GLY A 62 0.44 -7.62 -7.45
C GLY A 62 -0.24 -8.44 -8.55
N THR A 63 -0.64 -7.77 -9.63
CA THR A 63 -1.34 -8.41 -10.77
C THR A 63 -0.48 -9.43 -11.50
N LEU A 64 0.85 -9.24 -11.51
CA LEU A 64 1.81 -10.20 -12.06
C LEU A 64 2.24 -11.29 -11.07
N GLY A 65 1.78 -11.23 -9.82
CA GLY A 65 2.30 -11.98 -8.69
C GLY A 65 3.17 -11.12 -7.77
N GLY A 66 3.74 -11.74 -6.72
CA GLY A 66 4.58 -11.02 -5.76
C GLY A 66 3.81 -10.05 -4.87
N TRP A 67 4.53 -9.08 -4.31
CA TRP A 67 3.97 -8.00 -3.50
C TRP A 67 4.10 -6.69 -4.25
N ALA A 68 3.05 -5.87 -4.27
CA ALA A 68 3.05 -4.63 -5.01
C ALA A 68 2.39 -3.51 -4.23
N TRP A 69 2.70 -2.27 -4.61
CA TRP A 69 1.94 -1.10 -4.21
C TRP A 69 1.76 -0.18 -5.41
N THR A 70 0.71 0.63 -5.38
CA THR A 70 0.34 1.51 -6.47
C THR A 70 0.61 2.95 -6.11
N VAL A 71 1.24 3.68 -7.03
CA VAL A 71 1.37 5.14 -6.98
C VAL A 71 0.49 5.76 -8.04
N CYS A 72 -0.17 6.87 -7.72
CA CYS A 72 -0.91 7.65 -8.71
C CYS A 72 -0.42 9.10 -8.73
N TRP A 73 0.09 9.53 -9.88
CA TRP A 73 0.58 10.90 -10.10
C TRP A 73 -0.53 11.97 -10.13
N GLN A 74 -1.78 11.54 -10.28
CA GLN A 74 -2.95 12.44 -10.35
C GLN A 74 -3.70 12.53 -9.01
N CYS A 75 -3.40 11.66 -8.05
CA CYS A 75 -4.01 11.71 -6.72
C CYS A 75 -3.04 12.33 -5.72
N GLY A 76 -3.54 13.31 -4.95
CA GLY A 76 -2.84 13.75 -3.75
C GLY A 76 -2.82 12.67 -2.69
N ARG A 77 -1.85 12.75 -1.77
CA ARG A 77 -1.83 11.93 -0.57
C ARG A 77 -3.08 12.25 0.26
N GLU A 78 -3.95 11.26 0.46
CA GLU A 78 -5.07 11.43 1.38
C GLU A 78 -4.52 11.63 2.81
N PRO A 79 -5.07 12.59 3.57
CA PRO A 79 -4.72 12.71 4.98
C PRO A 79 -5.09 11.39 5.68
N ALA A 80 -4.16 10.85 6.46
CA ALA A 80 -4.45 9.72 7.33
C ALA A 80 -5.66 10.10 8.21
N ARG A 81 -6.78 9.40 8.02
CA ARG A 81 -7.96 9.55 8.88
C ARG A 81 -7.70 9.01 10.27
#